data_AF-A0A7S3GS76-F1
#
_entry.id   AF-A0A7S3GS76-F1
#
_cell.length_a   1.000
_cell.length_b   1.000
_cell.length_c   1.000
_cell.angle_alpha   90.00
_cell.angle_beta   90.00
_cell.angle_gamma   90.00
#
_symmetry.space_group_name_H-M   'P 1'
#
loop_
_entity.id
_entity.type
_entity.pdbx_description
1 polymer ?
#
loop_
_entity_poly.entity_id
_entity_poly.type
_entity_poly.pdbx_seq_one_letter_code
_entity_poly.pdbx_strand_id
1 'polypeptide(L)'
;MAYLSFNENLNPNLKFTTEDADAEEIKKDLPLRYTWTIWEQIMQSSDGKTAQYSDATHKVSSFGTVQDFWRHWNHLPQPSELFEQKRMVREQPDGLHIIDALMIFRDGVRPEWEDKLNSAGGHFQYQLKPNIGGGQVDEYWNNLVLGLIGAAIEPANMITGIRLVDKLSGPRAANAIRLE
;
A
#
# COMPACT_ATOMS: atom_id res chain seq x y z
N MET A 1 11.96 4.20 -20.84
CA MET A 1 12.27 4.90 -19.57
C MET A 1 12.16 3.86 -18.48
N ALA A 2 13.14 3.76 -17.58
CA ALA A 2 13.07 2.81 -16.47
C ALA A 2 12.26 3.46 -15.34
N TYR A 3 11.30 2.73 -14.78
CA TYR A 3 10.51 3.15 -13.63
C TYR A 3 10.85 2.28 -12.43
N LEU A 4 10.75 2.82 -11.22
CA LEU A 4 10.75 2.00 -10.00
C LEU A 4 9.43 1.23 -9.89
N SER A 5 9.34 0.09 -10.59
CA SER A 5 8.20 -0.82 -10.55
C SER A 5 8.66 -2.24 -10.22
N PHE A 6 7.94 -2.89 -9.31
CA PHE A 6 8.09 -4.31 -9.00
C PHE A 6 7.09 -5.18 -9.77
N ASN A 7 6.33 -4.59 -10.71
CA ASN A 7 5.49 -5.33 -11.64
C ASN A 7 6.37 -5.87 -12.77
N GLU A 8 6.52 -7.19 -12.83
CA GLU A 8 7.37 -7.88 -13.82
C GLU A 8 6.96 -7.58 -15.27
N ASN A 9 5.69 -7.26 -15.53
CA ASN A 9 5.22 -6.90 -16.87
C ASN A 9 5.79 -5.55 -17.34
N LEU A 10 6.08 -4.64 -16.40
CA LEU A 10 6.61 -3.31 -16.70
C LEU A 10 8.13 -3.26 -16.63
N ASN A 11 8.74 -4.15 -15.84
CA ASN A 11 10.19 -4.24 -15.71
C ASN A 11 10.70 -5.69 -15.76
N PRO A 12 10.59 -6.38 -16.91
CA PRO A 12 10.94 -7.80 -17.03
C PRO A 12 12.44 -8.08 -16.86
N ASN A 13 13.26 -7.03 -16.90
CA ASN A 13 14.71 -7.13 -16.73
C ASN A 13 15.17 -6.75 -15.32
N LEU A 14 14.26 -6.38 -14.41
CA LEU A 14 14.62 -6.15 -13.01
C LEU A 14 14.98 -7.50 -12.39
N LYS A 15 16.28 -7.74 -12.25
CA LYS A 15 16.80 -8.92 -11.56
C LYS A 15 17.44 -8.47 -10.26
N PHE A 16 16.90 -8.95 -9.15
CA PHE A 16 17.61 -8.86 -7.88
C PHE A 16 18.81 -9.80 -7.94
N THR A 17 20.02 -9.27 -7.79
CA THR A 17 21.22 -10.09 -7.69
C THR A 17 21.38 -10.54 -6.24
N THR A 18 21.86 -11.77 -6.06
CA THR A 18 22.20 -12.32 -4.73
C THR A 18 23.71 -12.37 -4.53
N GLU A 19 24.47 -11.57 -5.28
CA GLU A 19 25.94 -11.57 -5.27
C GLU A 19 26.51 -11.34 -3.86
N ASP A 20 25.77 -10.64 -3.00
CA ASP A 20 26.13 -10.36 -1.61
C ASP A 20 25.19 -11.01 -0.57
N ALA A 21 24.33 -11.96 -0.95
CA ALA A 21 23.32 -12.53 -0.04
C ALA A 21 23.91 -13.20 1.23
N ASP A 22 25.18 -13.60 1.17
CA ASP A 22 25.91 -14.21 2.29
C ASP A 22 26.62 -13.20 3.20
N ALA A 23 26.56 -11.90 2.89
CA ALA A 23 27.13 -10.86 3.74
C ALA A 23 26.50 -10.93 5.14
N GLU A 24 27.35 -10.99 6.18
CA GLU A 24 26.90 -11.08 7.58
C GLU A 24 25.94 -9.94 7.98
N GLU A 25 26.06 -8.77 7.34
CA GLU A 25 25.15 -7.63 7.52
C GLU A 25 23.72 -7.91 7.04
N ILE A 26 23.53 -8.76 6.03
CA ILE A 26 22.21 -9.15 5.48
C ILE A 26 21.55 -10.22 6.35
N LYS A 27 22.35 -11.01 7.09
CA LYS A 27 21.85 -12.05 8.02
C LYS A 27 21.18 -11.48 9.27
N LYS A 28 21.42 -10.21 9.58
CA LYS A 28 20.78 -9.52 10.72
C LYS A 28 19.63 -8.65 10.25
N ASP A 29 18.48 -8.77 10.90
CA ASP A 29 17.34 -7.91 10.63
C ASP A 29 17.69 -6.44 10.87
N LEU A 30 17.45 -5.61 9.84
CA LEU A 30 17.71 -4.18 9.85
C LEU A 30 16.45 -3.48 10.40
N PRO A 31 16.51 -2.86 11.59
CA PRO A 31 15.33 -2.28 12.20
C PRO A 31 14.89 -1.01 11.47
N LEU A 32 13.58 -0.85 11.30
CA LEU A 32 12.97 0.40 10.87
C LEU A 32 12.79 1.34 12.05
N ARG A 33 12.69 2.65 11.78
CA ARG A 33 12.45 3.67 12.82
C ARG A 33 11.11 3.46 13.54
N TYR A 34 10.10 2.98 12.82
CA TYR A 34 8.78 2.69 13.34
C TYR A 34 8.36 1.28 12.91
N THR A 35 7.52 0.64 13.72
CA THR A 35 6.76 -0.53 13.27
C THR A 35 5.56 -0.05 12.47
N TRP A 36 5.30 -0.73 11.36
CA TRP A 36 4.22 -0.42 10.44
C TRP A 36 3.25 -1.59 10.36
N THR A 37 2.01 -1.29 10.00
CA THR A 37 0.93 -2.26 9.84
C THR A 37 0.28 -2.07 8.48
N ILE A 38 0.15 -3.16 7.73
CA ILE A 38 -0.60 -3.24 6.49
C ILE A 38 -2.08 -3.43 6.82
N TRP A 39 -2.92 -2.64 6.18
CA TRP A 39 -4.37 -2.72 6.28
C TRP A 39 -4.99 -2.83 4.91
N GLU A 40 -6.12 -3.53 4.84
CA GLU A 40 -6.95 -3.64 3.65
C GLU A 40 -8.36 -3.16 3.96
N GLN A 41 -8.95 -2.40 3.03
CA GLN A 41 -10.36 -2.05 3.08
C GLN A 41 -11.13 -2.86 2.06
N ILE A 42 -12.04 -3.71 2.53
CA ILE A 42 -12.91 -4.53 1.70
C ILE A 42 -14.05 -3.68 1.14
N MET A 43 -14.31 -3.81 -0.16
CA MET A 43 -15.47 -3.22 -0.81
C MET A 43 -16.76 -3.87 -0.28
N GLN A 44 -17.59 -3.07 0.37
CA GLN A 44 -18.89 -3.52 0.84
C GLN A 44 -19.85 -3.70 -0.34
N SER A 45 -20.53 -4.85 -0.42
CA SER A 45 -21.56 -5.10 -1.42
C SER A 45 -22.79 -4.23 -1.19
N SER A 46 -23.49 -3.88 -2.26
CA SER A 46 -24.68 -3.02 -2.24
C SER A 46 -25.95 -3.69 -1.67
N ASP A 47 -25.84 -4.89 -1.09
CA ASP A 47 -26.98 -5.72 -0.65
C ASP A 47 -27.66 -5.23 0.65
N GLY A 48 -27.66 -3.92 0.89
CA GLY A 48 -28.49 -3.27 1.90
C GLY A 48 -28.09 -3.49 3.37
N LYS A 49 -27.05 -4.29 3.64
CA LYS A 49 -26.42 -4.35 4.96
C LYS A 49 -25.31 -3.32 5.01
N THR A 50 -25.62 -2.14 5.51
CA THR A 50 -24.65 -1.09 5.83
C THR A 50 -23.74 -1.58 6.96
N ALA A 51 -22.72 -2.36 6.63
CA ALA A 51 -21.62 -2.60 7.57
C ALA A 51 -20.92 -1.24 7.80
N GLN A 52 -20.58 -0.95 9.06
CA GLN A 52 -19.90 0.30 9.37
C GLN A 52 -18.55 0.31 8.66
N TYR A 53 -18.04 1.49 8.27
CA TYR A 53 -16.74 1.61 7.60
C TYR A 53 -15.62 0.90 8.39
N SER A 54 -15.69 0.94 9.72
CA SER A 54 -14.80 0.23 10.65
C SER A 54 -14.86 -1.29 10.54
N ASP A 55 -15.98 -1.86 10.08
CA ASP A 55 -16.15 -3.31 9.88
C ASP A 55 -15.52 -3.78 8.57
N ALA A 56 -15.15 -2.85 7.67
CA ALA A 56 -14.58 -3.15 6.36
C ALA A 56 -13.04 -3.03 6.31
N THR A 57 -12.43 -2.41 7.32
CA THR A 57 -10.99 -2.16 7.40
C THR A 57 -10.33 -3.19 8.30
N HIS A 58 -9.49 -4.04 7.72
CA HIS A 58 -8.86 -5.15 8.42
C HIS A 58 -7.34 -4.99 8.47
N LYS A 59 -6.77 -5.27 9.65
CA LYS A 59 -5.33 -5.41 9.83
C LYS A 59 -4.89 -6.72 9.17
N VAL A 60 -3.90 -6.65 8.28
CA VAL A 60 -3.34 -7.81 7.58
C VAL A 60 -2.13 -8.34 8.32
N SER A 61 -1.12 -7.50 8.51
CA SER A 61 0.12 -7.86 9.20
C SER A 61 0.91 -6.62 9.65
N SER A 62 1.94 -6.84 10.47
CA SER A 62 2.86 -5.78 10.91
C SER A 62 4.30 -6.16 10.63
N PHE A 63 5.15 -5.15 10.40
CA PHE A 63 6.58 -5.33 10.18
C PHE A 63 7.38 -4.21 10.88
N GLY A 64 8.53 -4.58 11.45
CA GLY A 64 9.43 -3.64 12.14
C GLY A 64 10.84 -3.60 11.54
N THR A 65 11.09 -4.37 10.48
CA THR A 65 12.41 -4.56 9.88
C THR A 65 12.32 -4.43 8.35
N VAL A 66 13.44 -4.11 7.70
CA VAL A 66 13.52 -4.03 6.22
C VAL A 66 13.23 -5.40 5.60
N GLN A 67 13.75 -6.47 6.20
CA GLN A 67 13.54 -7.84 5.75
C GLN A 67 12.06 -8.24 5.84
N ASP A 68 11.40 -7.95 6.97
CA ASP A 68 9.96 -8.21 7.11
C ASP A 68 9.15 -7.37 6.13
N PHE A 69 9.52 -6.11 5.88
CA PHE A 69 8.87 -5.30 4.87
C PHE A 69 8.87 -6.02 3.52
N TRP A 70 10.03 -6.45 3.02
CA TRP A 70 10.12 -7.14 1.73
C TRP A 70 9.41 -8.49 1.69
N ARG A 71 9.39 -9.23 2.80
CA ARG A 71 8.59 -10.48 2.92
C ARG A 71 7.11 -10.22 2.62
N HIS A 72 6.56 -9.10 3.09
CA HIS A 72 5.18 -8.71 2.82
C HIS A 72 5.01 -8.04 1.46
N TRP A 73 5.86 -7.04 1.15
CA TRP A 73 5.74 -6.18 -0.02
C TRP A 73 5.74 -6.96 -1.33
N ASN A 74 6.54 -8.02 -1.43
CA ASN A 74 6.63 -8.87 -2.62
C ASN A 74 5.33 -9.64 -2.93
N HIS A 75 4.39 -9.70 -1.99
CA HIS A 75 3.09 -10.37 -2.16
C HIS A 75 1.92 -9.38 -2.23
N LEU A 76 2.19 -8.08 -2.28
CA LEU A 76 1.19 -7.04 -2.43
C LEU A 76 1.13 -6.58 -3.90
N PRO A 77 -0.08 -6.30 -4.41
CA PRO A 77 -0.25 -5.87 -5.80
C PRO A 77 0.36 -4.48 -6.02
N GLN A 78 0.93 -4.28 -7.20
CA GLN A 78 1.38 -2.97 -7.65
C GLN A 78 0.20 -2.14 -8.19
N PRO A 79 0.16 -0.82 -7.99
CA PRO A 79 -0.91 0.04 -8.48
C PRO A 79 -1.18 -0.07 -9.98
N SER A 80 -0.14 -0.29 -10.79
CA SER A 80 -0.26 -0.44 -12.25
C SER A 80 -1.15 -1.60 -12.65
N GLU A 81 -1.22 -2.66 -11.84
CA GLU A 81 -2.10 -3.80 -12.09
C GLU A 81 -3.58 -3.39 -12.09
N LEU A 82 -3.94 -2.35 -11.32
CA LEU A 82 -5.30 -1.79 -11.31
C LEU A 82 -5.72 -1.21 -12.67
N PHE A 83 -4.78 -0.66 -13.44
CA PHE A 83 -5.07 -0.12 -14.77
C PHE A 83 -5.33 -1.20 -15.82
N GLU A 84 -4.87 -2.43 -15.58
CA GLU A 84 -5.15 -3.60 -16.42
C GLU A 84 -6.54 -4.21 -16.10
N GLN A 85 -7.43 -3.44 -15.45
CA GLN A 85 -8.74 -3.87 -14.96
C GLN A 85 -8.69 -5.01 -13.94
N LYS A 86 -7.52 -5.32 -13.38
CA LYS A 86 -7.41 -6.24 -12.26
C LYS A 86 -7.84 -5.51 -11.01
N ARG A 87 -8.92 -5.96 -10.39
CA ARG A 87 -9.28 -5.53 -9.04
C ARG A 87 -8.32 -6.19 -8.07
N MET A 88 -7.97 -5.52 -6.98
CA MET A 88 -7.33 -6.21 -5.85
C MET A 88 -8.37 -7.15 -5.26
N VAL A 89 -8.04 -8.45 -5.19
CA VAL A 89 -8.94 -9.47 -4.67
C VAL A 89 -8.21 -10.28 -3.62
N ARG A 90 -8.89 -10.58 -2.51
CA ARG A 90 -8.39 -11.40 -1.41
C ARG A 90 -9.34 -12.59 -1.22
N GLU A 91 -8.79 -13.80 -1.28
CA GLU A 91 -9.53 -15.00 -0.89
C GLU A 91 -9.53 -15.13 0.64
N GLN A 92 -10.72 -15.28 1.21
CA GLN A 92 -10.96 -15.55 2.63
C GLN A 92 -11.86 -16.78 2.76
N PRO A 93 -11.98 -17.39 3.96
CA PRO A 93 -12.76 -18.62 4.13
C PRO A 93 -14.24 -18.51 3.70
N ASP A 94 -14.80 -17.31 3.71
CA ASP A 94 -16.18 -17.00 3.32
C ASP A 94 -16.33 -16.55 1.85
N GLY A 95 -15.22 -16.40 1.10
CA GLY A 95 -15.25 -16.14 -0.34
C GLY A 95 -14.18 -15.17 -0.83
N LEU A 96 -14.36 -14.70 -2.07
CA LEU A 96 -13.49 -13.69 -2.70
C LEU A 96 -13.99 -12.30 -2.37
N HIS A 97 -13.11 -11.49 -1.79
CA HIS A 97 -13.37 -10.11 -1.40
C HIS A 97 -12.60 -9.15 -2.29
N ILE A 98 -13.28 -8.11 -2.78
CA ILE A 98 -12.62 -7.03 -3.52
C ILE A 98 -12.05 -6.03 -2.51
N ILE A 99 -10.78 -5.65 -2.68
CA ILE A 99 -10.11 -4.66 -1.85
C ILE A 99 -10.16 -3.31 -2.57
N ASP A 100 -10.78 -2.31 -1.93
CA ASP A 100 -10.89 -0.93 -2.44
C ASP A 100 -9.66 -0.08 -2.05
N ALA A 101 -8.97 -0.45 -0.96
CA ALA A 101 -7.78 0.27 -0.52
C ALA A 101 -6.75 -0.62 0.17
N LEU A 102 -5.48 -0.39 -0.16
CA LEU A 102 -4.31 -0.92 0.55
C LEU A 102 -3.67 0.23 1.33
N MET A 103 -3.33 0.01 2.59
CA MET A 103 -2.86 1.08 3.47
C MET A 103 -1.70 0.60 4.34
N ILE A 104 -0.76 1.49 4.65
CA ILE A 104 0.34 1.24 5.59
C ILE A 104 0.31 2.33 6.63
N PHE A 105 0.03 1.99 7.88
CA PHE A 105 -0.01 2.94 9.00
C PHE A 105 0.95 2.52 10.09
N ARG A 106 1.41 3.47 10.90
CA ARG A 106 2.19 3.14 12.10
C ARG A 106 1.43 2.16 12.98
N ASP A 107 2.16 1.24 13.60
CA ASP A 107 1.54 0.32 14.54
C ASP A 107 0.85 1.08 15.68
N GLY A 108 -0.33 0.60 16.06
CA GLY A 108 -1.22 1.29 17.00
C GLY A 108 -2.02 2.46 16.42
N VAL A 109 -1.83 2.84 15.16
CA VAL A 109 -2.63 3.88 14.47
C VAL A 109 -3.62 3.22 13.51
N ARG A 110 -4.91 3.40 13.75
CA ARG A 110 -5.95 2.94 12.83
C ARG A 110 -6.04 3.87 11.61
N PRO A 111 -6.25 3.35 10.39
CA PRO A 111 -6.40 4.15 9.18
C PRO A 111 -7.80 4.78 9.10
N GLU A 112 -8.18 5.54 10.11
CA GLU A 112 -9.48 6.22 10.22
C GLU A 112 -9.28 7.61 10.84
N TRP A 113 -10.20 8.53 10.57
CA TRP A 113 -10.06 9.92 11.03
C TRP A 113 -10.37 10.06 12.53
N GLU A 114 -11.08 9.09 13.10
CA GLU A 114 -11.44 9.01 14.51
C GLU A 114 -10.26 8.59 15.40
N ASP A 115 -9.20 8.02 14.81
CA ASP A 115 -7.97 7.71 15.55
C ASP A 115 -7.37 9.00 16.10
N LYS A 116 -7.00 8.98 17.39
CA LYS A 116 -6.47 10.14 18.11
C LYS A 116 -5.28 10.80 17.42
N LEU A 117 -4.43 10.02 16.72
CA LEU A 117 -3.26 10.54 16.02
C LEU A 117 -3.59 11.10 14.64
N ASN A 118 -4.76 10.78 14.08
CA ASN A 118 -5.22 11.32 12.80
C ASN A 118 -6.23 12.47 12.99
N SER A 119 -6.99 12.49 14.08
CA SER A 119 -8.16 13.36 14.27
C SER A 119 -7.88 14.87 14.26
N ALA A 120 -6.65 15.26 14.59
CA ALA A 120 -6.20 16.65 14.57
C ALA A 120 -5.26 16.97 13.38
N GLY A 121 -5.09 16.01 12.45
CA GLY A 121 -4.19 16.11 11.31
C GLY A 121 -4.91 16.40 9.99
N GLY A 122 -4.32 15.89 8.92
CA GLY A 122 -4.84 15.97 7.56
C GLY A 122 -4.13 14.93 6.68
N HIS A 123 -4.36 15.00 5.38
CA HIS A 123 -3.67 14.16 4.41
C HIS A 123 -3.36 14.96 3.13
N PHE A 124 -2.35 14.52 2.39
CA PHE A 124 -2.06 15.01 1.05
C PHE A 124 -2.61 14.01 0.05
N GLN A 125 -3.56 14.42 -0.78
CA GLN A 125 -4.18 13.54 -1.76
C GLN A 125 -3.65 13.84 -3.17
N TYR A 126 -3.14 12.81 -3.85
CA TYR A 126 -2.80 12.84 -5.27
C TYR A 126 -3.76 11.95 -6.06
N GLN A 127 -4.38 12.49 -7.10
CA GLN A 127 -5.24 11.72 -8.01
C GLN A 127 -4.51 11.44 -9.32
N LEU A 128 -4.23 10.17 -9.56
CA LEU A 128 -3.47 9.68 -10.71
C LEU A 128 -4.46 9.10 -11.73
N LYS A 129 -4.59 9.75 -12.89
CA LYS A 129 -5.46 9.30 -13.98
C LYS A 129 -4.72 8.25 -14.83
N PRO A 130 -5.45 7.33 -15.50
CA PRO A 130 -4.84 6.27 -16.31
C PRO A 130 -3.85 6.73 -17.38
N ASN A 131 -3.99 7.96 -17.88
CA ASN A 131 -3.12 8.51 -18.92
C ASN A 131 -1.66 8.75 -18.48
N ILE A 132 -1.38 8.73 -17.17
CA ILE A 132 0.00 8.84 -16.67
C ILE A 132 0.82 7.56 -16.91
N GLY A 133 0.15 6.43 -17.16
CA GLY A 133 0.77 5.12 -17.41
C GLY A 133 1.15 4.38 -16.13
N GLY A 134 1.05 3.04 -16.16
CA GLY A 134 1.28 2.18 -14.98
C GLY A 134 2.66 2.33 -14.36
N GLY A 135 3.72 2.39 -15.17
CA GLY A 135 5.09 2.50 -14.66
C GLY A 135 5.32 3.76 -13.80
N GLN A 136 4.75 4.90 -14.20
CA GLN A 136 4.88 6.13 -13.42
C GLN A 136 4.11 6.08 -12.10
N VAL A 137 2.94 5.42 -12.08
CA VAL A 137 2.17 5.24 -10.84
C VAL A 137 2.90 4.34 -9.86
N ASP A 138 3.45 3.22 -10.34
CA ASP A 138 4.26 2.33 -9.51
C ASP A 138 5.46 3.06 -8.93
N GLU A 139 6.17 3.86 -9.73
CA GLU A 139 7.30 4.64 -9.26
C GLU A 139 6.93 5.61 -8.15
N TYR A 140 5.80 6.32 -8.28
CA TYR A 140 5.33 7.20 -7.21
C TYR A 140 4.98 6.43 -5.96
N TRP A 141 4.22 5.35 -6.10
CA TRP A 141 3.79 4.53 -4.96
C TRP A 141 4.98 3.91 -4.23
N ASN A 142 5.90 3.28 -4.96
CA ASN A 142 7.07 2.62 -4.39
C ASN A 142 8.00 3.63 -3.71
N ASN A 143 8.28 4.78 -4.33
CA ASN A 143 9.10 5.81 -3.70
C ASN A 143 8.44 6.38 -2.44
N LEU A 144 7.12 6.61 -2.46
CA LEU A 144 6.41 7.11 -1.28
C LEU A 144 6.42 6.10 -0.14
N VAL A 145 6.19 4.82 -0.41
CA VAL A 145 6.22 3.76 0.61
C VAL A 145 7.63 3.56 1.17
N LEU A 146 8.66 3.49 0.32
CA LEU A 146 10.05 3.36 0.75
C LEU A 146 10.51 4.60 1.55
N GLY A 147 10.14 5.80 1.10
CA GLY A 147 10.41 7.05 1.81
C GLY A 147 9.69 7.13 3.16
N LEU A 148 8.46 6.63 3.24
CA LEU A 148 7.68 6.56 4.47
C LEU A 148 8.34 5.62 5.50
N ILE A 149 8.58 4.35 5.13
CA ILE A 149 9.10 3.36 6.07
C ILE A 149 10.55 3.64 6.46
N GLY A 150 11.34 4.21 5.54
CA GLY A 150 12.71 4.64 5.76
C GLY A 150 12.82 5.97 6.51
N ALA A 151 11.70 6.62 6.82
CA ALA A 151 11.65 7.94 7.47
C ALA A 151 12.45 9.03 6.73
N ALA A 152 12.46 8.98 5.39
CA ALA A 152 13.12 9.95 4.52
C ALA A 152 12.23 11.14 4.15
N ILE A 153 10.90 11.00 4.29
CA ILE A 153 9.95 12.10 4.09
C ILE A 153 9.86 12.89 5.40
N GLU A 154 10.20 14.17 5.36
CA GLU A 154 10.19 15.05 6.54
C GLU A 154 8.93 15.94 6.59
N PRO A 155 8.38 16.21 7.79
CA PRO A 155 8.81 15.76 9.11
C PRO A 155 8.33 14.33 9.43
N ALA A 156 9.26 13.38 9.55
CA ALA A 156 8.91 11.96 9.60
C ALA A 156 7.97 11.62 10.75
N ASN A 157 8.16 12.21 11.93
CA ASN A 157 7.35 11.98 13.13
C ASN A 157 5.88 12.38 12.98
N MET A 158 5.53 13.27 12.04
CA MET A 158 4.16 13.71 11.79
C MET A 158 3.39 12.79 10.84
N ILE A 159 4.08 11.91 10.09
CA ILE A 159 3.44 11.04 9.11
C ILE A 159 2.92 9.78 9.83
N THR A 160 1.61 9.55 9.76
CA THR A 160 0.95 8.41 10.42
C THR A 160 0.77 7.21 9.50
N GLY A 161 0.70 7.41 8.20
CA GLY A 161 0.55 6.34 7.22
C GLY A 161 0.41 6.83 5.78
N ILE A 162 0.08 5.90 4.89
CA ILE A 162 -0.21 6.13 3.47
C ILE A 162 -1.31 5.16 3.00
N ARG A 163 -2.05 5.54 1.97
CA ARG A 163 -3.12 4.76 1.33
C ARG A 163 -2.97 4.76 -0.17
N LEU A 164 -3.29 3.63 -0.76
CA LEU A 164 -3.55 3.42 -2.18
C LEU A 164 -5.03 3.06 -2.31
N VAL A 165 -5.82 3.91 -2.97
CA VAL A 165 -7.26 3.72 -3.11
C VAL A 165 -7.64 3.55 -4.58
N ASP A 166 -8.28 2.43 -4.91
CA ASP A 166 -8.86 2.19 -6.23
C ASP A 166 -10.15 3.02 -6.39
N LYS A 167 -10.13 3.98 -7.32
CA LYS A 167 -11.30 4.73 -7.78
C LYS A 167 -11.50 4.59 -9.30
N LEU A 168 -10.99 3.53 -9.92
CA LEU A 168 -11.16 3.29 -11.35
C LEU A 168 -12.54 2.74 -11.68
N SER A 169 -13.07 1.87 -10.82
CA SER A 169 -14.37 1.24 -11.02
C SER A 169 -15.16 1.07 -9.71
N GLY A 170 -16.46 0.83 -9.82
CA GLY A 170 -17.38 0.69 -8.69
C GLY A 170 -18.24 1.93 -8.40
N PRO A 171 -19.07 1.89 -7.34
CA PRO A 171 -20.11 2.90 -7.08
C PRO A 171 -19.58 4.33 -6.84
N ARG A 172 -18.30 4.45 -6.45
CA ARG A 172 -17.62 5.73 -6.16
C ARG A 172 -16.45 5.99 -7.11
N ALA A 173 -16.51 5.45 -8.33
CA ALA A 173 -15.46 5.62 -9.32
C ALA A 173 -15.24 7.11 -9.67
N ALA A 174 -13.98 7.48 -9.80
CA ALA A 174 -13.51 8.79 -10.23
C ALA A 174 -12.56 8.69 -11.45
N ASN A 175 -12.43 7.51 -12.05
CA ASN A 175 -11.48 7.20 -13.13
C ASN A 175 -10.05 7.62 -12.76
N ALA A 176 -9.63 7.28 -11.53
CA ALA A 176 -8.32 7.59 -11.00
C ALA A 176 -7.91 6.59 -9.91
N ILE A 177 -6.62 6.52 -9.62
CA ILE A 177 -6.06 5.97 -8.39
C ILE A 177 -5.80 7.14 -7.45
N ARG A 178 -6.06 6.98 -6.14
CA ARG A 178 -5.68 7.99 -5.14
C ARG A 178 -4.54 7.48 -4.28
N LEU A 179 -3.52 8.32 -4.13
CA LEU A 179 -2.51 8.18 -3.09
C LEU A 179 -2.82 9.22 -2.01
N GLU A 180 -2.97 8.79 -0.77
CA GLU A 180 -3.37 9.61 0.39
C GLU A 180 -2.47 9.38 1.60
#